data_AF-A0A6J4N175-F1
#
_entry.id   AF-A0A6J4N175-F1
#
_cell.length_a   1.000
_cell.length_b   1.000
_cell.length_c   1.000
_cell.angle_alpha   90.00
_cell.angle_beta   90.00
_cell.angle_gamma   90.00
#
_symmetry.space_group_name_H-M   'P 1'
#
loop_
_entity.id
_entity.type
_entity.pdbx_description
1 polymer ?
#
loop_
_entity_poly.entity_id
_entity_poly.type
_entity_poly.pdbx_seq_one_letter_code
_entity_poly.pdbx_strand_id
1 'polypeptide(L)'
;GKVVVRDAATGGVKIVDVTAENEADLLVHDAHSPDPTTAFALSRLTDGGYLHQAPIGIFRQVERATYDDQARDQVATASAGTEDRTLALSGLLNGGDTWTVV
;
A
#
# COMPACT_ATOMS: atom_id res chain seq x y z
N GLY A 1 -0.03 33.38 -5.57
CA GLY A 1 -0.74 32.20 -6.13
C GLY A 1 -1.15 31.29 -4.97
N LYS A 2 -2.06 30.33 -5.20
CA LYS A 2 -2.43 29.34 -4.17
C LYS A 2 -1.47 28.15 -4.19
N VAL A 3 -1.06 27.67 -3.02
CA VAL A 3 -0.19 26.51 -2.83
C VAL A 3 -0.71 25.59 -1.75
N VAL A 4 -0.19 24.36 -1.72
CA VAL A 4 -0.50 23.36 -0.70
C VAL A 4 0.65 23.32 0.31
N VAL A 5 0.32 23.30 1.60
CA VAL A 5 1.28 23.11 2.71
C VAL A 5 0.79 22.00 3.64
N ARG A 6 1.70 21.43 4.45
CA ARG A 6 1.30 20.48 5.50
C ARG A 6 0.56 21.22 6.62
N ASP A 7 -0.48 20.59 7.15
CA ASP A 7 -1.17 21.10 8.34
C ASP A 7 -0.65 20.39 9.59
N ALA A 8 0.16 21.08 10.39
CA ALA A 8 0.75 20.53 11.61
C ALA A 8 -0.30 20.15 12.68
N ALA A 9 -1.49 20.76 12.65
CA ALA A 9 -2.54 20.47 13.64
C ALA A 9 -3.27 19.16 13.35
N THR A 10 -3.50 18.85 12.06
CA THR A 10 -4.30 17.69 11.63
C THR A 10 -3.47 16.57 11.02
N GLY A 11 -2.21 16.83 10.68
CA GLY A 11 -1.36 15.93 9.88
C GLY A 11 -1.74 15.85 8.40
N GLY A 12 -2.75 16.62 7.98
CA GLY A 12 -3.23 16.68 6.60
C GLY A 12 -2.50 17.73 5.75
N VAL A 13 -3.23 18.26 4.77
CA VAL A 13 -2.77 19.35 3.91
C VAL A 13 -3.83 20.46 3.86
N LYS A 14 -3.39 21.69 3.64
CA LYS A 14 -4.28 22.84 3.45
C LYS A 14 -3.77 23.74 2.33
N ILE A 15 -4.68 24.50 1.74
CA ILE A 15 -4.38 25.49 0.71
C ILE A 15 -4.17 26.84 1.39
N VAL A 16 -3.07 27.51 1.06
CA VAL A 16 -2.75 28.86 1.52
C VAL A 16 -2.36 29.74 0.33
N ASP A 17 -2.43 31.06 0.50
CA ASP A 17 -1.83 31.99 -0.45
C ASP A 17 -0.31 32.04 -0.20
N VAL A 18 0.49 32.06 -1.28
CA VAL A 18 1.96 32.18 -1.20
C VAL A 18 2.36 33.54 -0.64
N THR A 19 3.28 33.51 0.32
CA THR A 19 3.99 34.68 0.86
C THR A 19 5.47 34.37 0.98
N ALA A 20 6.33 35.38 1.10
CA ALA A 20 7.77 35.17 1.22
C ALA A 20 8.14 34.36 2.47
N GLU A 21 7.30 34.41 3.51
CA GLU A 21 7.51 33.72 4.77
C GLU A 21 7.14 32.23 4.71
N ASN A 22 6.26 31.82 3.78
CA ASN A 22 5.76 30.44 3.68
C ASN A 22 6.38 29.66 2.52
N GLU A 23 7.27 30.26 1.73
CA GLU A 23 7.94 29.57 0.60
C GLU A 23 8.65 28.28 1.01
N ALA A 24 9.21 28.24 2.22
CA ALA A 24 9.87 27.06 2.77
C ALA A 24 8.91 25.92 3.16
N ASP A 25 7.62 26.21 3.34
CA ASP A 25 6.60 25.26 3.80
C ASP A 25 5.82 24.61 2.65
N LEU A 26 6.10 25.00 1.40
CA LEU A 26 5.45 24.48 0.20
C LEU A 26 5.64 22.97 0.12
N LEU A 27 4.51 22.27 -0.03
CA LEU A 27 4.53 20.83 -0.21
C LEU A 27 4.99 20.50 -1.63
N VAL A 28 6.15 19.85 -1.74
CA VAL A 28 6.59 19.20 -2.97
C VAL A 28 6.06 17.77 -2.99
N HIS A 29 5.28 17.43 -4.03
CA HIS A 29 4.70 16.10 -4.17
C HIS A 29 5.70 15.11 -4.76
N ASP A 30 5.89 13.99 -4.07
CA ASP A 30 6.61 12.81 -4.56
C ASP A 30 5.63 11.63 -4.68
N ALA A 31 5.32 11.23 -5.91
CA ALA A 31 4.40 10.13 -6.18
C ALA A 31 4.96 8.77 -5.76
N HIS A 32 6.28 8.63 -5.64
CA HIS A 32 6.98 7.39 -5.34
C HIS A 32 7.26 7.20 -3.84
N SER A 33 6.89 8.19 -3.01
CA SER A 33 7.03 8.11 -1.55
C SER A 33 6.47 6.79 -1.00
N PRO A 34 7.24 6.02 -0.21
CA PRO A 34 6.75 4.76 0.35
C PRO A 34 5.57 5.00 1.30
N ASP A 35 5.57 6.11 2.02
CA ASP A 35 4.46 6.56 2.87
C ASP A 35 3.31 7.13 2.01
N PRO A 36 2.11 6.53 2.06
CA PRO A 36 0.95 6.99 1.29
C PRO A 36 0.25 8.23 1.87
N THR A 37 0.65 8.73 3.04
CA THR A 37 -0.08 9.77 3.79
C THR A 37 -0.31 11.03 2.95
N THR A 38 0.73 11.56 2.30
CA THR A 38 0.61 12.77 1.46
C THR A 38 -0.26 12.53 0.23
N ALA A 39 -0.14 11.36 -0.42
CA ALA A 39 -0.95 11.02 -1.60
C ALA A 39 -2.46 11.02 -1.27
N PHE A 40 -2.85 10.41 -0.15
CA PHE A 40 -4.25 10.41 0.29
C PHE A 40 -4.72 11.77 0.82
N ALA A 41 -3.82 12.60 1.34
CA ALA A 41 -4.16 13.97 1.74
C ALA A 41 -4.47 14.82 0.49
N LEU A 42 -3.63 14.72 -0.56
CA LEU A 42 -3.84 15.42 -1.84
C LEU A 42 -5.12 14.99 -2.55
N SER A 43 -5.47 13.70 -2.54
CA SER A 43 -6.69 13.20 -3.20
C SER A 43 -7.99 13.72 -2.58
N ARG A 44 -7.94 14.27 -1.35
CA ARG A 44 -9.09 14.78 -0.60
C ARG A 44 -9.17 16.31 -0.55
N LEU A 45 -8.25 17.02 -1.21
CA LEU A 45 -8.24 18.50 -1.26
C LEU A 45 -9.58 19.10 -1.75
N THR A 46 -10.38 18.31 -2.47
CA THR A 46 -11.66 18.71 -3.05
C THR A 46 -12.83 18.77 -2.07
N ASP A 47 -12.70 18.16 -0.89
CA ASP A 47 -13.82 17.92 0.04
C ASP A 47 -14.22 19.16 0.89
N GLY A 48 -13.48 20.28 0.75
CA GLY A 48 -13.62 21.47 1.60
C GLY A 48 -14.52 22.60 1.08
N GLY A 49 -15.30 22.40 0.01
CA GLY A 49 -16.23 23.43 -0.50
C GLY A 49 -15.60 24.68 -1.16
N TYR A 50 -14.27 24.79 -1.19
CA TYR A 50 -13.52 25.89 -1.82
C TYR A 50 -13.12 25.62 -3.27
N LEU A 51 -13.52 24.48 -3.82
CA LEU A 51 -12.80 23.91 -4.95
C LEU A 51 -13.45 24.19 -6.31
N HIS A 52 -12.88 25.14 -7.04
CA HIS A 52 -13.07 25.23 -8.49
C HIS A 52 -11.99 24.47 -9.29
N GLN A 53 -11.01 23.84 -8.63
CA GLN A 53 -9.91 23.11 -9.28
C GLN A 53 -9.57 21.80 -8.55
N ALA A 54 -9.97 20.67 -9.13
CA ALA A 54 -9.53 19.35 -8.70
C ALA A 54 -8.06 19.14 -9.04
N PRO A 55 -7.23 18.63 -8.11
CA PRO A 55 -5.88 18.22 -8.44
C PRO A 55 -5.94 17.06 -9.43
N ILE A 56 -5.11 17.12 -10.47
CA ILE A 56 -5.01 16.10 -11.52
C ILE A 56 -3.56 15.66 -11.62
N GLY A 57 -3.34 14.36 -11.78
CA GLY A 57 -2.01 13.77 -11.93
C GLY A 57 -1.91 12.44 -11.17
N ILE A 58 -0.68 11.93 -11.07
CA ILE A 58 -0.39 10.71 -10.33
C ILE A 58 -0.17 11.07 -8.85
N PHE A 59 -1.14 10.75 -7.99
CA PHE A 59 -0.97 10.93 -6.54
C PHE A 59 -0.07 9.87 -5.92
N ARG A 60 -0.08 8.64 -6.44
CA ARG A 60 0.75 7.55 -5.93
C ARG A 60 1.16 6.61 -7.05
N GLN A 61 2.45 6.33 -7.13
CA GLN A 61 3.07 5.37 -8.04
C GLN A 61 3.99 4.48 -7.23
N VAL A 62 3.60 3.22 -7.04
CA VAL A 62 4.40 2.25 -6.27
C VAL A 62 4.52 0.94 -7.02
N GLU A 63 5.66 0.30 -6.86
CA GLU A 63 5.91 -1.05 -7.33
C GLU A 63 5.70 -2.03 -6.17
N ARG A 64 4.74 -2.94 -6.33
CA ARG A 64 4.45 -4.03 -5.37
C ARG A 64 3.99 -5.26 -6.14
N ALA A 65 4.35 -6.43 -5.60
CA ALA A 65 3.88 -7.70 -6.14
C ALA A 65 2.34 -7.73 -6.15
N THR A 66 1.78 -8.30 -7.21
CA THR A 66 0.34 -8.55 -7.27
C THR A 66 -0.02 -9.73 -6.39
N TYR A 67 -1.27 -9.77 -5.94
CA TYR A 67 -1.76 -10.91 -5.17
C TYR A 67 -1.60 -12.23 -5.93
N ASP A 68 -1.89 -12.23 -7.23
CA ASP A 68 -1.82 -13.42 -8.08
C ASP A 68 -0.39 -13.97 -8.21
N ASP A 69 0.61 -13.11 -8.35
CA ASP A 69 2.01 -13.54 -8.39
C ASP A 69 2.42 -14.17 -7.06
N GLN A 70 2.03 -13.54 -5.94
CA GLN A 70 2.30 -14.08 -4.61
C GLN A 70 1.58 -15.42 -4.37
N ALA A 71 0.35 -15.59 -4.87
CA ALA A 71 -0.39 -16.84 -4.75
C ALA A 71 0.28 -17.97 -5.57
N ARG A 72 0.76 -17.68 -6.78
CA ARG A 72 1.52 -18.64 -7.59
C ARG A 72 2.83 -19.04 -6.93
N ASP A 73 3.56 -18.09 -6.35
CA ASP A 73 4.81 -18.34 -5.65
C ASP A 73 4.61 -19.25 -4.42
N GLN A 74 3.50 -19.07 -3.68
CA GLN A 74 3.15 -19.95 -2.55
C GLN A 74 2.93 -21.40 -3.00
N VAL A 75 2.18 -21.63 -4.08
CA VAL A 75 1.92 -22.97 -4.62
C VAL A 75 3.21 -23.62 -5.14
N ALA A 76 4.04 -22.85 -5.85
CA ALA A 76 5.33 -23.32 -6.35
C ALA A 76 6.25 -23.73 -5.20
N THR A 77 6.33 -22.88 -4.16
CA THR A 77 7.11 -23.16 -2.94
C THR A 77 6.61 -24.41 -2.22
N ALA A 78 5.30 -24.55 -2.02
CA ALA A 78 4.71 -25.71 -1.34
C ALA A 78 4.87 -27.01 -2.13
N SER A 79 4.96 -26.94 -3.46
CA SER A 79 5.16 -28.10 -4.33
C SER A 79 6.63 -28.47 -4.53
N ALA A 80 7.56 -27.55 -4.23
CA ALA A 80 8.99 -27.78 -4.40
C ALA A 80 9.48 -28.91 -3.50
N GLY A 81 10.16 -29.91 -4.08
CA GLY A 81 10.71 -31.05 -3.35
C GLY A 81 9.72 -32.18 -3.03
N THR A 82 8.45 -32.08 -3.45
CA THR A 82 7.50 -33.19 -3.38
C THR A 82 7.47 -33.93 -4.73
N GLU A 83 8.33 -34.93 -4.89
CA GLU A 83 8.39 -35.73 -6.14
C GLU A 83 7.18 -36.66 -6.31
N ASP A 84 6.69 -37.23 -5.21
CA ASP A 84 5.48 -38.05 -5.19
C ASP A 84 4.50 -37.54 -4.14
N ARG A 85 3.50 -36.80 -4.62
CA ARG A 85 2.44 -36.21 -3.78
C ARG A 85 1.59 -37.26 -3.07
N THR A 86 1.41 -38.44 -3.68
CA THR A 86 0.64 -39.53 -3.08
C THR A 86 1.40 -40.10 -1.89
N LEU A 87 2.70 -40.37 -2.05
CA LEU A 87 3.55 -40.84 -0.95
C LEU A 87 3.67 -39.80 0.17
N ALA A 88 3.85 -38.52 -0.16
CA ALA A 88 3.91 -37.45 0.84
C ALA A 88 2.61 -37.33 1.63
N LEU A 89 1.45 -37.42 0.95
CA LEU A 89 0.14 -37.41 1.60
C LEU A 89 -0.06 -38.65 2.47
N SER A 90 0.29 -39.84 1.97
CA SER A 90 0.22 -41.08 2.77
C SER A 90 1.12 -41.00 4.00
N GLY A 91 2.31 -40.40 3.89
CA GLY A 91 3.20 -40.15 5.03
C GLY A 91 2.58 -39.21 6.06
N LEU A 92 1.92 -38.13 5.62
CA LEU A 92 1.20 -37.21 6.52
C LEU A 92 0.04 -37.92 7.24
N LEU A 93 -0.77 -38.66 6.50
CA LEU A 93 -1.95 -39.35 7.02
C LEU A 93 -1.58 -40.46 8.03
N ASN A 94 -0.42 -41.10 7.83
CA ASN A 94 0.05 -42.20 8.68
C ASN A 94 1.16 -41.80 9.66
N GLY A 95 1.58 -40.52 9.66
CA GLY A 95 2.76 -40.05 10.40
C GLY A 95 2.48 -39.57 11.82
N GLY A 96 1.22 -39.46 12.24
CA GLY A 96 0.83 -39.17 13.62
C GLY A 96 0.60 -40.43 14.43
N ASP A 97 0.83 -40.37 15.75
CA ASP A 97 0.49 -41.42 16.72
C ASP A 97 -1.00 -41.77 16.62
N THR A 98 -1.30 -42.75 15.78
CA THR A 98 -2.63 -43.32 15.61
C THR A 98 -2.80 -44.35 16.71
N TRP A 99 -3.44 -43.97 17.82
CA TRP A 99 -3.87 -44.97 18.79
C TRP A 99 -5.03 -45.78 18.20
N THR A 100 -4.87 -47.09 18.14
CA THR A 100 -5.97 -48.03 17.88
C THR A 100 -6.72 -48.28 19.18
N VAL A 101 -8.04 -48.07 19.17
CA VAL A 101 -8.93 -48.47 20.26
C VAL A 101 -9.38 -49.91 20.00
N VAL A 102 -9.14 -50.81 20.96
CA VAL A 102 -9.60 -52.21 20.95
C VAL A 102 -10.65 -52.41 22.04
#